data_AF-A0A7G8HIQ1-F1
#
_entry.id   AF-A0A7G8HIQ1-F1
#
_cell.length_a   1.000
_cell.length_b   1.000
_cell.length_c   1.000
_cell.angle_alpha   90.00
_cell.angle_beta   90.00
_cell.angle_gamma   90.00
#
_symmetry.space_group_name_H-M   'P 1'
#
loop_
_entity.id
_entity.type
_entity.pdbx_description
1 polymer ?
#
loop_
_entity_poly.entity_id
_entity_poly.type
_entity_poly.pdbx_seq_one_letter_code
_entity_poly.pdbx_strand_id
1 'polypeptide(L)'
;MFKRLFPFLLITGFASLAASTTVASAMKEMPEQKFLDQVEGPGHVLITARGVEAVNAEARRQGLSFPAIGYWSPENVCFSKPPSGDCNGIFRR
;
A
#
# COMPACT_ATOMS: atom_id res chain seq x y z
N MET A 1 -23.98 -50.59 34.00
CA MET A 1 -23.61 -50.25 32.60
C MET A 1 -23.17 -48.80 32.56
N PHE A 2 -21.96 -48.58 32.04
CA PHE A 2 -21.29 -47.29 31.94
C PHE A 2 -22.07 -46.29 31.09
N LYS A 3 -22.23 -45.04 31.53
CA LYS A 3 -22.32 -43.89 30.62
C LYS A 3 -21.66 -42.67 31.27
N ARG A 4 -20.43 -42.42 30.83
CA ARG A 4 -19.66 -41.20 31.06
C ARG A 4 -20.35 -40.05 30.33
N LEU A 5 -20.58 -38.94 31.00
CA LEU A 5 -20.86 -37.65 30.36
C LEU A 5 -19.93 -36.61 30.98
N PHE A 6 -18.85 -36.36 30.25
CA PHE A 6 -17.83 -35.35 30.47
C PHE A 6 -18.25 -34.03 29.77
N PRO A 7 -17.52 -32.93 29.98
CA PRO A 7 -18.02 -31.64 30.43
C PRO A 7 -18.59 -30.76 29.31
N PHE A 8 -19.53 -29.88 29.66
CA PHE A 8 -20.04 -28.84 28.75
C PHE A 8 -18.98 -27.74 28.64
N LEU A 9 -18.22 -27.76 27.55
CA LEU A 9 -17.22 -26.75 27.18
C LEU A 9 -17.90 -25.42 26.80
N LEU A 10 -17.54 -24.35 27.52
CA LEU A 10 -17.75 -22.96 27.15
C LEU A 10 -16.82 -22.59 25.98
N ILE A 11 -17.38 -22.16 24.85
CA ILE A 11 -16.61 -21.44 23.82
C ILE A 11 -17.45 -20.24 23.36
N THR A 12 -17.21 -19.10 23.99
CA THR A 12 -17.62 -17.79 23.49
C THR A 12 -16.72 -17.41 22.33
N GLY A 13 -17.18 -17.64 21.10
CA GLY A 13 -16.48 -17.20 19.89
C GLY A 13 -16.71 -15.72 19.61
N PHE A 14 -15.72 -14.87 19.90
CA PHE A 14 -15.66 -13.53 19.31
C PHE A 14 -14.94 -13.62 17.97
N ALA A 15 -15.71 -13.66 16.87
CA ALA A 15 -15.17 -13.48 15.53
C ALA A 15 -15.05 -11.98 15.25
N SER A 16 -13.91 -11.37 15.58
CA SER A 16 -13.57 -10.04 15.10
C SER A 16 -13.25 -10.13 13.60
N LEU A 17 -14.23 -9.80 12.76
CA LEU A 17 -14.00 -9.49 11.35
C LEU A 17 -13.12 -8.23 11.28
N ALA A 18 -11.82 -8.42 11.13
CA ALA A 18 -10.93 -7.34 10.71
C ALA A 18 -11.30 -6.96 9.28
N ALA A 19 -12.11 -5.91 9.13
CA ALA A 19 -12.40 -5.32 7.84
C ALA A 19 -11.08 -4.85 7.22
N SER A 20 -10.62 -5.58 6.21
CA SER A 20 -9.47 -5.19 5.40
C SER A 20 -9.89 -3.95 4.62
N THR A 21 -9.52 -2.77 5.09
CA THR A 21 -9.65 -1.53 4.33
C THR A 21 -8.63 -1.57 3.20
N THR A 22 -9.00 -2.18 2.07
CA THR A 22 -8.26 -2.02 0.82
C THR A 22 -8.37 -0.55 0.41
N VAL A 23 -7.41 0.27 0.82
CA VAL A 23 -7.21 1.59 0.24
C VAL A 23 -6.78 1.34 -1.19
N ALA A 24 -7.75 1.33 -2.10
CA ALA A 24 -7.51 1.29 -3.53
C ALA A 24 -6.75 2.57 -3.89
N SER A 25 -5.42 2.49 -3.88
CA SER A 25 -4.58 3.53 -4.48
C SER A 25 -5.06 3.66 -5.91
N ALA A 26 -5.47 4.87 -6.31
CA ALA A 26 -5.85 5.12 -7.69
C ALA A 26 -4.77 4.53 -8.59
N MET A 27 -5.12 3.49 -9.36
CA MET A 27 -4.21 2.78 -10.26
C MET A 27 -3.97 3.65 -11.51
N LYS A 28 -3.49 4.86 -11.29
CA LYS A 28 -3.26 5.84 -12.32
C LYS A 28 -2.16 6.79 -11.89
N GLU A 29 -1.23 7.01 -12.80
CA GLU A 29 -0.18 8.01 -12.62
C GLU A 29 -0.76 9.42 -12.70
N MET A 30 -0.15 10.33 -11.96
CA MET A 30 -0.49 11.74 -12.05
C MET A 30 0.19 12.38 -13.28
N PRO A 31 -0.38 13.44 -13.86
CA PRO A 31 0.30 14.19 -14.92
C PRO A 31 1.66 14.72 -14.43
N GLU A 32 2.67 14.73 -15.31
CA GLU A 32 4.04 15.13 -14.98
C GLU A 32 4.11 16.47 -14.26
N GLN A 33 3.49 17.52 -14.80
CA GLN A 33 3.53 18.84 -14.17
C GLN A 33 2.99 18.80 -12.73
N LYS A 34 1.88 18.10 -12.51
CA LYS A 34 1.34 17.95 -11.15
C LYS A 34 2.28 17.14 -10.25
N PHE A 35 3.01 16.17 -10.79
CA PHE A 35 4.00 15.40 -10.03
C PHE A 35 5.13 16.31 -9.56
N LEU A 36 5.71 17.07 -10.49
CA LEU A 36 6.81 18.00 -10.21
C LEU A 36 6.42 19.05 -9.16
N ASP A 37 5.20 19.61 -9.25
CA ASP A 37 4.68 20.55 -8.26
C ASP A 37 4.60 19.94 -6.84
N GLN A 38 4.45 18.61 -6.73
CA GLN A 38 4.42 17.92 -5.44
C GLN A 38 5.82 17.50 -4.95
N VAL A 39 6.80 17.25 -5.82
CA VAL A 39 8.15 16.81 -5.40
C VAL A 39 8.81 17.84 -4.48
N GLU A 40 8.58 19.12 -4.74
CA GLU A 40 9.14 20.23 -3.98
C GLU A 40 8.35 20.57 -2.70
N GLY A 41 7.28 19.83 -2.41
CA GLY A 41 6.44 20.05 -1.25
C GLY A 41 7.18 19.79 0.08
N PRO A 42 7.01 20.65 1.10
CA PRO A 42 7.67 20.46 2.39
C PRO A 42 7.19 19.15 3.06
N GLY A 43 8.15 18.36 3.56
CA GLY A 43 7.87 17.07 4.20
C GLY A 43 7.51 15.95 3.23
N HIS A 44 7.58 16.19 1.92
CA HIS A 44 7.44 15.14 0.91
C HIS A 44 8.75 14.39 0.71
N VAL A 45 8.63 13.10 0.42
CA VAL A 45 9.73 12.18 0.16
C VAL A 45 9.49 11.51 -1.18
N LEU A 46 10.48 11.62 -2.06
CA LEU A 46 10.52 10.95 -3.35
C LEU A 46 11.16 9.57 -3.21
N ILE A 47 10.47 8.55 -3.70
CA ILE A 47 10.97 7.17 -3.78
C ILE A 47 10.95 6.73 -5.24
N THR A 48 12.08 6.20 -5.71
CA THR A 48 12.21 5.66 -7.08
C THR A 48 12.58 4.19 -7.01
N ALA A 49 11.82 3.34 -7.72
CA ALA A 49 12.11 1.92 -7.86
C ALA A 49 11.37 1.34 -9.09
N ARG A 50 11.75 0.14 -9.53
CA ARG A 50 11.12 -0.52 -10.68
C ARG A 50 9.69 -1.00 -10.35
N GLY A 51 8.69 -0.28 -10.84
CA GLY A 51 7.27 -0.53 -10.61
C GLY A 51 6.73 -0.07 -9.25
N VAL A 52 5.41 0.16 -9.19
CA VAL A 52 4.71 0.71 -8.01
C VAL A 52 4.84 -0.17 -6.77
N GLU A 53 4.96 -1.49 -6.94
CA GLU A 53 5.08 -2.43 -5.82
C GLU A 53 6.41 -2.26 -5.09
N ALA A 54 7.51 -2.07 -5.83
CA ALA A 54 8.83 -1.83 -5.27
C ALA A 54 8.91 -0.47 -4.58
N VAL A 55 8.32 0.57 -5.19
CA VAL A 55 8.20 1.91 -4.60
C VAL A 55 7.45 1.85 -3.27
N ASN A 56 6.31 1.16 -3.24
CA ASN A 56 5.51 1.00 -2.02
C ASN A 56 6.21 0.14 -0.97
N ALA A 57 6.97 -0.86 -1.38
CA ALA A 57 7.78 -1.65 -0.46
C ALA A 57 8.86 -0.79 0.22
N GLU A 58 9.55 0.06 -0.55
CA GLU A 58 10.56 0.97 -0.02
C GLU A 58 9.94 2.03 0.90
N ALA A 59 8.82 2.65 0.49
CA ALA A 59 8.12 3.62 1.33
C ALA A 59 7.71 3.03 2.70
N ARG A 60 7.24 1.77 2.72
CA ARG A 60 6.96 1.06 3.99
C ARG A 60 8.21 0.80 4.81
N ARG A 61 9.33 0.40 4.18
CA ARG A 61 10.62 0.21 4.88
C ARG A 61 11.10 1.49 5.55
N GLN A 62 10.84 2.64 4.93
CA GLN A 62 11.19 3.95 5.47
C GLN A 62 10.15 4.50 6.47
N GLY A 63 9.03 3.80 6.70
CA GLY A 63 7.98 4.24 7.61
C GLY A 63 7.16 5.42 7.09
N LEU A 64 7.11 5.61 5.77
CA LEU A 64 6.40 6.73 5.15
C LEU A 64 4.88 6.53 5.19
N SER A 65 4.16 7.65 5.22
CA SER A 65 2.71 7.69 5.30
C SER A 65 2.03 7.26 3.99
N PHE A 66 0.99 6.44 4.10
CA PHE A 66 0.13 6.00 2.99
C PHE A 66 -1.26 6.67 3.04
N PRO A 67 -1.95 6.84 1.89
CA PRO A 67 -1.49 6.51 0.53
C PRO A 67 -0.40 7.48 0.04
N ALA A 68 0.30 7.11 -1.04
CA ALA A 68 1.15 8.05 -1.74
C ALA A 68 0.34 9.29 -2.18
N ILE A 69 1.00 10.44 -2.23
CA ILE A 69 0.45 11.66 -2.82
C ILE A 69 0.23 11.47 -4.32
N GLY A 70 1.15 10.76 -4.97
CA GLY A 70 1.01 10.38 -6.38
C GLY A 70 2.17 9.53 -6.87
N TYR A 71 1.96 8.96 -8.06
CA TYR A 71 2.95 8.17 -8.78
C TYR A 71 3.15 8.73 -10.18
N TRP A 72 4.36 8.62 -10.71
CA TRP A 72 4.68 9.04 -12.07
C TRP A 72 5.91 8.33 -12.63
N SER A 73 5.87 8.08 -13.92
CA SER A 73 6.98 7.63 -14.76
C SER A 73 6.88 8.32 -16.12
N PRO A 74 8.01 8.54 -16.82
CA PRO A 74 7.98 9.14 -18.16
C PRO A 74 7.18 8.31 -19.17
N GLU A 75 7.21 6.98 -19.05
CA GLU A 75 6.60 6.05 -19.99
C GLU A 75 5.18 5.58 -19.58
N ASN A 76 4.62 6.09 -18.47
CA ASN A 76 3.34 5.66 -17.90
C ASN A 76 3.31 4.13 -17.60
N VAL A 77 4.35 3.65 -16.91
CA VAL A 77 4.66 2.23 -16.64
C VAL A 77 4.64 1.84 -15.16
N CYS A 78 4.35 2.76 -14.22
CA CYS A 78 4.34 2.46 -12.77
C CYS A 78 3.46 1.26 -12.43
N PHE A 79 2.31 1.13 -13.07
CA PHE A 79 1.31 0.09 -12.81
C PHE A 79 1.35 -1.07 -13.82
N SER A 80 2.34 -1.09 -14.72
CA SER A 80 2.51 -2.17 -15.71
C SER A 80 2.78 -3.50 -15.03
N LYS A 81 2.25 -4.57 -15.64
CA LYS A 81 2.49 -5.95 -15.24
C LYS A 81 3.00 -6.76 -16.45
N PRO A 82 4.26 -7.25 -16.45
CA PRO A 82 5.28 -7.05 -15.41
C PRO A 82 5.79 -5.60 -15.33
N PRO A 83 6.48 -5.21 -14.25
CA PRO A 83 7.14 -3.90 -14.16
C PRO A 83 8.11 -3.70 -15.32
N SER A 84 7.86 -2.68 -16.15
CA SER A 84 8.61 -2.43 -17.39
C SER A 84 9.56 -1.23 -17.30
N GLY A 85 9.56 -0.49 -16.19
CA GLY A 85 10.41 0.68 -16.00
C GLY A 85 10.41 1.20 -14.57
N ASP A 86 11.14 2.28 -14.36
CA ASP A 86 11.20 2.95 -13.07
C ASP A 86 9.90 3.70 -12.80
N CYS A 87 9.51 3.71 -11.54
CA CYS A 87 8.36 4.41 -11.03
C CYS A 87 8.81 5.33 -9.91
N ASN A 88 8.24 6.52 -9.87
CA ASN A 88 8.46 7.48 -8.81
C ASN A 88 7.18 7.60 -7.99
N GLY A 89 7.30 7.55 -6.66
CA GLY A 89 6.21 7.80 -5.73
C GLY A 89 6.57 8.92 -4.76
N ILE A 90 5.60 9.80 -4.49
CA ILE A 90 5.73 10.86 -3.50
C ILE A 90 4.93 10.48 -2.27
N PHE A 91 5.57 10.50 -1.11
CA PHE A 91 4.96 10.17 0.17
C PHE A 91 5.18 11.30 1.16
N ARG A 92 4.40 11.30 2.24
CA ARG A 92 4.73 12.12 3.41
C ARG A 92 5.60 11.32 4.37
N ARG A 93 6.49 12.02 5.07
CA ARG A 93 7.17 11.48 6.26
C ARG A 93 6.19 10.95 7.30
#